data_AF-A0A9E5WSZ3-F1
#
_entry.id   AF-A0A9E5WSZ3-F1
#
_cell.length_a   1.000
_cell.length_b   1.000
_cell.length_c   1.000
_cell.angle_alpha   90.00
_cell.angle_beta   90.00
_cell.angle_gamma   90.00
#
_symmetry.space_group_name_H-M   'P 1'
#
loop_
_entity.id
_entity.type
_entity.pdbx_description
1 polymer ?
#
loop_
_entity_poly.entity_id
_entity_poly.type
_entity_poly.pdbx_seq_one_letter_code
_entity_poly.pdbx_strand_id
1 'polypeptide(L)'
;MAQDAQSAALQPSAFGKADEATVGSGSPFLERSISGAGGEVLDRALRELQASRLSVAALSDQDRLELVEACLHGTMLTASEWVRACCEAKRIPSSSSAVAEEITAGPLTVIRYLRLLAQTLNALQSSPLPRLPGRLRRSRDGRLWVPVFPTRGLFYDRVLLPGLHVFARMASDVTKDNLSEHIACELRQGAGQPGRIALVLGAGNVSSIPATDFLMKLFAESRLVLLKLSPVNDYLGPIFEQAFAPILRAGYLRIIYGGADLGERAAFDARVDEVHLTGSATTHERLVWGSDASERQNRRRDGRPRLAKPITSELGNVSPWIVVPGNYSDRQLRFQAENLAASVVNNAGFNCVATRVLITWRHWPQRERFLRLVEAVLRERFRPERRTIQDRRNGFARPSAISRAASAIWAFSRGHCFATSTPTARRSFCSKRRSCPFWRKSR
;
A
#
# COMPACT_ATOMS: atom_id res chain seq x y z
N MET A 1 -27.03 6.07 64.11
CA MET A 1 -26.49 4.71 64.27
C MET A 1 -26.48 4.10 62.88
N ALA A 2 -25.37 3.94 62.15
CA ALA A 2 -24.08 3.31 62.51
C ALA A 2 -24.33 1.87 63.02
N GLN A 3 -23.75 0.77 62.51
CA GLN A 3 -22.69 0.50 61.52
C GLN A 3 -22.89 -0.96 61.01
N ASP A 4 -22.27 -1.52 59.95
CA ASP A 4 -21.21 -1.07 59.02
C ASP A 4 -21.34 -1.80 57.65
N ALA A 5 -20.53 -1.45 56.63
CA ALA A 5 -20.31 -2.26 55.41
C ALA A 5 -18.96 -1.93 54.75
N GLN A 6 -17.97 -2.82 54.90
CA GLN A 6 -16.61 -2.63 54.37
C GLN A 6 -16.51 -2.88 52.86
N SER A 7 -15.77 -2.01 52.15
CA SER A 7 -15.44 -2.17 50.74
C SER A 7 -14.17 -3.02 50.55
N ALA A 8 -14.23 -3.98 49.62
CA ALA A 8 -13.04 -4.66 49.11
C ALA A 8 -12.58 -3.96 47.82
N ALA A 9 -11.37 -3.42 47.82
CA ALA A 9 -10.84 -2.64 46.70
C ALA A 9 -10.27 -3.52 45.57
N LEU A 10 -10.59 -3.17 44.32
CA LEU A 10 -9.92 -3.66 43.13
C LEU A 10 -8.52 -3.03 43.01
N GLN A 11 -7.49 -3.84 42.72
CA GLN A 11 -6.14 -3.34 42.49
C GLN A 11 -6.02 -2.64 41.11
N PRO A 12 -5.30 -1.51 41.00
CA PRO A 12 -5.08 -0.83 39.74
C PRO A 12 -4.01 -1.52 38.87
N SER A 13 -4.21 -1.43 37.55
CA SER A 13 -3.34 -1.98 36.50
C SER A 13 -1.94 -1.36 36.48
N ALA A 14 -0.93 -2.18 36.15
CA ALA A 14 0.48 -1.80 36.11
C ALA A 14 0.88 -0.97 34.86
N PHE A 15 0.38 0.26 34.76
CA PHE A 15 0.99 1.30 33.91
C PHE A 15 1.31 2.53 34.79
N GLY A 16 2.60 2.80 34.95
CA GLY A 16 3.10 3.86 35.81
C GLY A 16 2.69 5.25 35.33
N LYS A 17 2.49 6.17 36.29
CA LYS A 17 2.24 7.59 36.01
C LYS A 17 3.39 8.18 35.18
N ALA A 18 3.04 9.00 34.19
CA ALA A 18 4.02 9.79 33.47
C ALA A 18 4.38 11.03 34.30
N ASP A 19 5.67 11.17 34.66
CA ASP A 19 6.21 12.43 35.19
C ASP A 19 6.46 13.43 34.05
N GLU A 20 6.12 14.69 34.28
CA GLU A 20 6.39 15.78 33.35
C GLU A 20 7.88 16.13 33.36
N ALA A 21 8.59 15.74 32.29
CA ALA A 21 9.99 16.12 32.08
C ALA A 21 10.14 17.03 30.84
N THR A 22 10.68 18.21 31.12
CA THR A 22 11.06 19.33 30.26
C THR A 22 11.38 19.01 28.79
N VAL A 23 10.79 19.77 27.86
CA VAL A 23 11.00 19.65 26.41
C VAL A 23 12.42 20.07 26.01
N GLY A 24 13.31 19.09 25.83
CA GLY A 24 14.57 19.23 25.11
C GLY A 24 14.40 18.91 23.62
N SER A 25 14.81 19.82 22.73
CA SER A 25 14.67 19.68 21.27
C SER A 25 15.71 18.73 20.65
N GLY A 26 15.57 17.43 20.89
CA GLY A 26 16.38 16.39 20.24
C GLY A 26 15.79 14.99 20.37
N SER A 27 15.30 14.41 19.27
CA SER A 27 14.91 12.99 19.24
C SER A 27 16.15 12.10 19.31
N PRO A 28 16.22 11.12 20.23
CA PRO A 28 17.37 10.21 20.34
C PRO A 28 17.50 9.21 19.17
N PHE A 29 16.60 9.26 18.19
CA PHE A 29 16.57 8.33 17.04
C PHE A 29 17.25 8.88 15.76
N LEU A 30 17.75 10.13 15.76
CA LEU A 30 18.23 10.82 14.56
C LEU A 30 19.77 10.74 14.34
N GLU A 31 20.28 9.54 14.06
CA GLU A 31 21.65 9.36 13.50
C GLU A 31 21.60 9.24 11.96
N ARG A 32 21.97 10.31 11.25
CA ARG A 32 22.08 10.31 9.78
C ARG A 32 23.40 9.65 9.33
N SER A 33 23.31 8.46 8.73
CA SER A 33 24.47 7.64 8.38
C SER A 33 25.33 8.21 7.25
N ILE A 34 26.61 8.47 7.57
CA ILE A 34 27.73 8.36 6.62
C ILE A 34 28.04 6.86 6.41
N SER A 35 28.72 6.46 5.32
CA SER A 35 28.72 5.09 4.76
C SER A 35 29.21 3.93 5.66
N GLY A 36 29.81 4.18 6.83
CA GLY A 36 30.10 3.15 7.84
C GLY A 36 28.91 2.85 8.78
N ALA A 37 28.26 3.89 9.30
CA ALA A 37 27.30 3.79 10.40
C ALA A 37 26.05 2.94 10.11
N GLY A 38 25.66 2.81 8.84
CA GLY A 38 24.46 2.05 8.45
C GLY A 38 24.54 0.56 8.80
N GLY A 39 25.76 0.00 8.97
CA GLY A 39 25.93 -1.35 9.50
C GLY A 39 25.60 -1.46 10.98
N GLU A 40 26.08 -0.51 11.78
CA GLU A 40 25.87 -0.46 13.23
C GLU A 40 24.41 -0.14 13.57
N VAL A 41 23.78 0.77 12.82
CA VAL A 41 22.35 1.09 12.94
C VAL A 41 21.47 -0.13 12.63
N LEU A 42 21.77 -0.88 11.56
CA LEU A 42 21.07 -2.12 11.23
C LEU A 42 21.23 -3.17 12.33
N ASP A 43 22.46 -3.33 12.84
CA ASP A 43 22.76 -4.31 13.88
C ASP A 43 22.09 -3.98 15.22
N ARG A 44 22.11 -2.70 15.63
CA ARG A 44 21.41 -2.18 16.81
C ARG A 44 19.90 -2.43 16.68
N ALA A 45 19.30 -2.02 15.56
CA ALA A 45 17.88 -2.22 15.29
C ALA A 45 17.46 -3.70 15.33
N LEU A 46 18.27 -4.59 14.72
CA LEU A 46 17.97 -6.03 14.74
C LEU A 46 18.11 -6.65 16.13
N ARG A 47 19.11 -6.25 16.93
CA ARG A 47 19.24 -6.71 18.33
C ARG A 47 18.03 -6.31 19.18
N GLU A 48 17.54 -5.08 19.04
CA GLU A 48 16.38 -4.59 19.78
C GLU A 48 15.08 -5.30 19.38
N LEU A 49 14.89 -5.59 18.08
CA LEU A 49 13.79 -6.44 17.62
C LEU A 49 13.93 -7.87 18.17
N GLN A 50 15.12 -8.47 18.12
CA GLN A 50 15.36 -9.83 18.63
C GLN A 50 15.00 -9.98 20.12
N ALA A 51 15.31 -8.98 20.95
CA ALA A 51 14.93 -8.96 22.37
C ALA A 51 13.40 -8.96 22.58
N SER A 52 12.64 -8.49 21.60
CA SER A 52 11.18 -8.35 21.65
C SER A 52 10.40 -9.54 21.06
N ARG A 53 11.10 -10.62 20.66
CA ARG A 53 10.49 -11.81 20.05
C ARG A 53 9.49 -12.54 20.94
N LEU A 54 9.70 -12.54 22.25
CA LEU A 54 8.80 -13.22 23.19
C LEU A 54 7.61 -12.33 23.57
N SER A 55 7.80 -11.02 23.70
CA SER A 55 6.72 -10.08 24.09
C SER A 55 5.67 -9.93 22.98
N VAL A 56 6.06 -9.83 21.71
CA VAL A 56 5.09 -9.73 20.59
C VAL A 56 4.21 -11.00 20.46
N ALA A 57 4.77 -12.16 20.83
CA ALA A 57 4.08 -13.45 20.80
C ALA A 57 3.06 -13.62 21.95
N ALA A 58 3.23 -12.85 23.02
CA ALA A 58 2.38 -12.85 24.21
C ALA A 58 1.26 -11.79 24.17
N LEU A 59 1.25 -10.90 23.16
CA LEU A 59 0.22 -9.86 22.99
C LEU A 59 -1.18 -10.46 22.83
N SER A 60 -2.06 -10.20 23.80
CA SER A 60 -3.49 -10.49 23.70
C SER A 60 -4.18 -9.59 22.68
N ASP A 61 -5.42 -9.95 22.29
CA ASP A 61 -6.26 -9.10 21.43
C ASP A 61 -6.55 -7.73 22.06
N GLN A 62 -6.52 -7.63 23.40
CA GLN A 62 -6.69 -6.37 24.13
C GLN A 62 -5.42 -5.50 24.06
N ASP A 63 -4.22 -6.07 24.30
CA ASP A 63 -2.95 -5.33 24.16
C ASP A 63 -2.78 -4.82 22.71
N ARG A 64 -3.19 -5.64 21.73
CA ARG A 64 -3.20 -5.27 20.31
C ARG A 64 -4.15 -4.10 20.05
N LEU A 65 -5.36 -4.13 20.62
CA LEU A 65 -6.36 -3.07 20.47
C LEU A 65 -5.82 -1.74 21.04
N GLU A 66 -5.27 -1.75 22.26
CA GLU A 66 -4.70 -0.58 22.92
C GLU A 66 -3.53 0.03 22.13
N LEU A 67 -2.63 -0.81 21.59
CA LEU A 67 -1.55 -0.35 20.71
C LEU A 67 -2.07 0.26 19.40
N VAL A 68 -3.12 -0.30 18.81
CA VAL A 68 -3.76 0.22 17.58
C VAL A 68 -4.45 1.57 17.86
N GLU A 69 -5.15 1.71 18.97
CA GLU A 69 -5.80 2.97 19.37
C GLU A 69 -4.78 4.06 19.71
N ALA A 70 -3.69 3.71 20.39
CA ALA A 70 -2.58 4.63 20.65
C ALA A 70 -1.88 5.08 19.35
N CYS A 71 -1.66 4.18 18.39
CA CYS A 71 -1.15 4.54 17.06
C CYS A 71 -2.14 5.38 16.24
N LEU A 72 -3.44 5.14 16.38
CA LEU A 72 -4.49 5.93 15.74
C LEU A 72 -4.48 7.37 16.26
N HIS A 73 -4.39 7.54 17.58
CA HIS A 73 -4.25 8.85 18.21
C HIS A 73 -2.96 9.57 17.76
N GLY A 74 -1.80 8.88 17.80
CA GLY A 74 -0.53 9.43 17.32
C GLY A 74 -0.57 9.85 15.84
N THR A 75 -1.18 9.04 14.98
CA THR A 75 -1.38 9.38 13.56
C THR A 75 -2.31 10.59 13.37
N MET A 76 -3.34 10.74 14.21
CA MET A 76 -4.23 11.91 14.16
C MET A 76 -3.52 13.20 14.59
N LEU A 77 -2.66 13.14 15.62
CA LEU A 77 -1.87 14.29 16.07
C LEU A 77 -0.88 14.77 14.98
N THR A 78 -0.19 13.84 14.31
CA THR A 78 0.83 14.18 13.31
C THR A 78 0.27 14.40 11.89
N ALA A 79 -1.03 14.16 11.64
CA ALA A 79 -1.63 14.20 10.31
C ALA A 79 -1.37 15.52 9.55
N SER A 80 -1.50 16.66 10.22
CA SER A 80 -1.26 17.98 9.63
C SER A 80 0.21 18.21 9.27
N GLU A 81 1.14 17.67 10.07
CA GLU A 81 2.58 17.73 9.78
C GLU A 81 2.95 16.82 8.61
N TRP A 82 2.42 15.59 8.59
CA TRP A 82 2.57 14.63 7.50
C TRP A 82 2.15 15.25 6.15
N VAL A 83 0.94 15.80 6.07
CA VAL A 83 0.42 16.42 4.84
C VAL A 83 1.31 17.59 4.41
N ARG A 84 1.75 18.43 5.34
CA ARG A 84 2.64 19.56 5.04
C ARG A 84 3.98 19.09 4.48
N ALA A 85 4.63 18.12 5.11
CA ALA A 85 5.91 17.56 4.69
C ALA A 85 5.80 16.90 3.29
N CYS A 86 4.72 16.15 3.04
CA CYS A 86 4.45 15.60 1.71
C CYS A 86 4.24 16.69 0.65
N CYS A 87 3.47 17.75 0.97
CA CYS A 87 3.25 18.86 0.05
C CYS A 87 4.54 19.63 -0.24
N GLU A 88 5.37 19.89 0.76
CA GLU A 88 6.67 20.55 0.60
C GLU A 88 7.60 19.72 -0.30
N ALA A 89 7.76 18.43 0.02
CA ALA A 89 8.61 17.51 -0.74
C ALA A 89 8.16 17.41 -2.22
N LYS A 90 6.85 17.37 -2.47
CA LYS A 90 6.24 17.30 -3.81
C LYS A 90 6.02 18.67 -4.49
N ARG A 91 6.36 19.80 -3.85
CA ARG A 91 6.02 21.17 -4.28
C ARG A 91 4.54 21.38 -4.63
N ILE A 92 3.65 20.89 -3.79
CA ILE A 92 2.23 21.17 -3.87
C ILE A 92 1.96 22.48 -3.11
N PRO A 93 1.51 23.57 -3.77
CA PRO A 93 1.12 24.80 -3.08
C PRO A 93 -0.03 24.53 -2.11
N SER A 94 -0.04 25.20 -0.94
CA SER A 94 -1.09 25.04 0.08
C SER A 94 -2.49 25.41 -0.41
N SER A 95 -2.60 26.30 -1.40
CA SER A 95 -3.84 26.68 -2.09
C SER A 95 -4.29 25.69 -3.16
N SER A 96 -3.50 24.66 -3.47
CA SER A 96 -3.81 23.69 -4.52
C SER A 96 -4.79 22.63 -4.04
N SER A 97 -5.78 22.30 -4.86
CA SER A 97 -6.64 21.13 -4.64
C SER A 97 -5.87 19.80 -4.61
N ALA A 98 -4.63 19.77 -5.12
CA ALA A 98 -3.75 18.61 -5.01
C ALA A 98 -3.34 18.25 -3.57
N VAL A 99 -3.48 19.17 -2.60
CA VAL A 99 -3.27 18.86 -1.17
C VAL A 99 -4.21 17.74 -0.69
N ALA A 100 -5.42 17.63 -1.27
CA ALA A 100 -6.35 16.54 -0.98
C ALA A 100 -5.80 15.16 -1.40
N GLU A 101 -4.90 15.10 -2.39
CA GLU A 101 -4.22 13.87 -2.80
C GLU A 101 -3.29 13.37 -1.68
N GLU A 102 -2.56 14.26 -1.00
CA GLU A 102 -1.68 13.90 0.14
C GLU A 102 -2.45 13.63 1.44
N ILE A 103 -3.59 14.28 1.66
CA ILE A 103 -4.49 13.94 2.77
C ILE A 103 -5.01 12.51 2.61
N THR A 104 -5.58 12.20 1.44
CA THR A 104 -6.27 10.92 1.18
C THR A 104 -5.29 9.76 1.04
N ALA A 105 -4.17 9.93 0.34
CA ALA A 105 -3.13 8.91 0.14
C ALA A 105 -2.00 8.95 1.20
N GLY A 106 -2.19 9.73 2.27
CA GLY A 106 -1.30 9.81 3.43
C GLY A 106 -2.04 9.43 4.72
N PRO A 107 -2.13 10.33 5.72
CA PRO A 107 -2.61 9.97 7.06
C PRO A 107 -4.06 9.48 7.09
N LEU A 108 -4.95 9.94 6.20
CA LEU A 108 -6.36 9.47 6.20
C LEU A 108 -6.46 7.97 5.90
N THR A 109 -5.62 7.45 4.99
CA THR A 109 -5.58 6.01 4.68
C THR A 109 -5.11 5.21 5.89
N VAL A 110 -4.09 5.69 6.62
CA VAL A 110 -3.58 5.04 7.83
C VAL A 110 -4.59 5.09 8.99
N ILE A 111 -5.20 6.25 9.23
CA ILE A 111 -6.29 6.44 10.20
C ILE A 111 -7.46 5.48 9.89
N ARG A 112 -7.83 5.35 8.62
CA ARG A 112 -8.89 4.40 8.20
C ARG A 112 -8.45 2.95 8.44
N TYR A 113 -7.22 2.58 8.12
CA TYR A 113 -6.68 1.24 8.36
C TYR A 113 -6.71 0.88 9.85
N LEU A 114 -6.18 1.74 10.71
CA LEU A 114 -6.14 1.53 12.16
C LEU A 114 -7.56 1.40 12.76
N ARG A 115 -8.52 2.21 12.29
CA ARG A 115 -9.93 2.08 12.72
C ARG A 115 -10.57 0.76 12.29
N LEU A 116 -10.26 0.25 11.09
CA LEU A 116 -10.75 -1.06 10.65
C LEU A 116 -10.13 -2.20 11.47
N LEU A 117 -8.84 -2.07 11.80
CA LEU A 117 -8.13 -3.04 12.61
C LEU A 117 -8.67 -3.06 14.06
N ALA A 118 -8.86 -1.91 14.69
CA ALA A 118 -9.49 -1.80 16.02
C ALA A 118 -10.90 -2.43 16.03
N GLN A 119 -11.72 -2.14 15.01
CA GLN A 119 -13.04 -2.79 14.87
C GLN A 119 -12.96 -4.30 14.68
N THR A 120 -11.91 -4.80 14.02
CA THR A 120 -11.71 -6.23 13.81
C THR A 120 -11.30 -6.91 15.12
N LEU A 121 -10.32 -6.37 15.84
CA LEU A 121 -9.86 -6.86 17.14
C LEU A 121 -11.01 -6.87 18.17
N ASN A 122 -11.71 -5.75 18.34
CA ASN A 122 -12.86 -5.66 19.24
C ASN A 122 -14.02 -6.60 18.86
N ALA A 123 -14.23 -6.87 17.56
CA ALA A 123 -15.21 -7.87 17.14
C ALA A 123 -14.77 -9.31 17.45
N LEU A 124 -13.48 -9.62 17.32
CA LEU A 124 -12.92 -10.95 17.59
C LEU A 124 -12.99 -11.34 19.07
N GLN A 125 -12.91 -10.37 19.99
CA GLN A 125 -13.14 -10.59 21.43
C GLN A 125 -14.52 -11.19 21.76
N SER A 126 -15.53 -11.00 20.89
CA SER A 126 -16.91 -11.44 21.12
C SER A 126 -17.45 -12.45 20.09
N SER A 127 -16.76 -12.64 18.97
CA SER A 127 -17.20 -13.54 17.89
C SER A 127 -16.04 -13.96 16.98
N PRO A 128 -15.88 -15.26 16.65
CA PRO A 128 -14.86 -15.71 15.69
C PRO A 128 -15.09 -15.18 14.26
N LEU A 129 -16.28 -14.64 13.98
CA LEU A 129 -16.63 -13.97 12.73
C LEU A 129 -16.95 -12.49 12.99
N PRO A 130 -16.12 -11.54 12.51
CA PRO A 130 -16.43 -10.12 12.60
C PRO A 130 -17.74 -9.76 11.87
N ARG A 131 -18.45 -8.76 12.40
CA ARG A 131 -19.77 -8.36 11.87
C ARG A 131 -19.65 -7.78 10.46
N LEU A 132 -20.04 -8.56 9.46
CA LEU A 132 -19.97 -8.17 8.06
C LEU A 132 -20.79 -6.88 7.75
N PRO A 133 -20.30 -6.00 6.85
CA PRO A 133 -21.01 -4.78 6.48
C PRO A 133 -22.39 -4.95 5.84
N GLY A 134 -22.69 -6.13 5.30
CA GLY A 134 -23.96 -6.45 4.64
C GLY A 134 -24.26 -7.95 4.64
N ARG A 135 -25.31 -8.34 3.90
CA ARG A 135 -25.66 -9.75 3.72
C ARG A 135 -24.72 -10.45 2.73
N LEU A 136 -24.35 -11.69 3.05
CA LEU A 136 -23.69 -12.59 2.11
C LEU A 136 -24.54 -12.80 0.86
N ARG A 137 -23.89 -12.95 -0.29
CA ARG A 137 -24.53 -13.20 -1.59
C ARG A 137 -23.91 -14.45 -2.25
N ARG A 138 -24.62 -15.05 -3.21
CA ARG A 138 -24.03 -16.02 -4.14
C ARG A 138 -23.96 -15.43 -5.54
N SER A 139 -22.91 -15.81 -6.27
CA SER A 139 -22.77 -15.50 -7.70
C SER A 139 -23.49 -16.53 -8.58
N ARG A 140 -23.59 -16.24 -9.89
CA ARG A 140 -24.21 -17.14 -10.87
C ARG A 140 -23.52 -18.50 -10.99
N ASP A 141 -22.25 -18.59 -10.62
CA ASP A 141 -21.45 -19.82 -10.52
C ASP A 141 -21.47 -20.45 -9.11
N GLY A 142 -22.43 -20.06 -8.26
CA GLY A 142 -22.65 -20.63 -6.92
C GLY A 142 -21.72 -20.13 -5.82
N ARG A 143 -20.58 -19.53 -6.17
CA ARG A 143 -19.54 -19.06 -5.21
C ARG A 143 -20.04 -17.95 -4.28
N LEU A 144 -19.51 -17.94 -3.06
CA LEU A 144 -19.83 -16.96 -2.03
C LEU A 144 -19.22 -15.58 -2.32
N TRP A 145 -20.02 -14.53 -2.17
CA TRP A 145 -19.61 -13.12 -2.23
C TRP A 145 -19.82 -12.50 -0.85
N VAL A 146 -18.70 -12.14 -0.21
CA VAL A 146 -18.66 -11.53 1.13
C VAL A 146 -18.60 -10.01 0.96
N PRO A 147 -19.57 -9.22 1.45
CA PRO A 147 -19.49 -7.76 1.39
C PRO A 147 -18.37 -7.26 2.29
N VAL A 148 -17.56 -6.32 1.79
CA VAL A 148 -16.44 -5.71 2.53
C VAL A 148 -16.46 -4.17 2.53
N PHE A 149 -17.29 -3.54 1.68
CA PHE A 149 -17.45 -2.07 1.63
C PHE A 149 -18.88 -1.68 1.21
N PRO A 150 -19.46 -0.57 1.71
CA PRO A 150 -18.92 0.38 2.70
C PRO A 150 -18.93 -0.20 4.11
N THR A 151 -17.91 0.07 4.93
CA THR A 151 -17.80 -0.56 6.25
C THR A 151 -18.91 -0.08 7.20
N ARG A 152 -19.49 -1.02 7.98
CA ARG A 152 -20.51 -0.69 8.98
C ARG A 152 -19.88 0.09 10.13
N GLY A 153 -20.50 1.20 10.53
CA GLY A 153 -19.98 2.08 11.59
C GLY A 153 -19.00 3.15 11.12
N LEU A 154 -18.44 3.05 9.89
CA LEU A 154 -17.64 4.11 9.29
C LEU A 154 -18.54 4.98 8.40
N PHE A 155 -19.22 5.97 8.99
CA PHE A 155 -20.12 6.86 8.25
C PHE A 155 -19.45 7.51 7.02
N TYR A 156 -18.19 7.91 7.18
CA TYR A 156 -17.39 8.56 6.14
C TYR A 156 -17.13 7.67 4.91
N ASP A 157 -17.16 6.34 5.01
CA ASP A 157 -17.07 5.47 3.83
C ASP A 157 -18.21 5.75 2.83
N ARG A 158 -19.42 5.97 3.34
CA ARG A 158 -20.61 6.26 2.52
C ARG A 158 -20.63 7.69 1.98
N VAL A 159 -19.99 8.63 2.69
CA VAL A 159 -19.91 10.04 2.30
C VAL A 159 -18.82 10.26 1.25
N LEU A 160 -17.65 9.63 1.42
CA LEU A 160 -16.49 9.82 0.53
C LEU A 160 -16.59 8.99 -0.75
N LEU A 161 -17.20 7.81 -0.70
CA LEU A 161 -17.33 6.88 -1.84
C LEU A 161 -18.80 6.47 -2.07
N PRO A 162 -19.70 7.42 -2.34
CA PRO A 162 -21.13 7.16 -2.48
C PRO A 162 -21.41 6.20 -3.65
N GLY A 163 -22.27 5.21 -3.40
CA GLY A 163 -22.65 4.19 -4.38
C GLY A 163 -21.61 3.09 -4.63
N LEU A 164 -20.41 3.17 -4.05
CA LEU A 164 -19.42 2.10 -4.15
C LEU A 164 -19.79 0.93 -3.21
N HIS A 165 -19.81 -0.28 -3.77
CA HIS A 165 -19.97 -1.53 -3.04
C HIS A 165 -18.89 -2.51 -3.46
N VAL A 166 -18.17 -3.08 -2.49
CA VAL A 166 -17.12 -4.07 -2.76
C VAL A 166 -17.50 -5.40 -2.11
N PHE A 167 -17.36 -6.47 -2.88
CA PHE A 167 -17.56 -7.84 -2.44
C PHE A 167 -16.29 -8.63 -2.73
N ALA A 168 -15.75 -9.32 -1.72
CA ALA A 168 -14.74 -10.33 -1.92
C ALA A 168 -15.41 -11.60 -2.44
N ARG A 169 -15.00 -12.08 -3.62
CA ARG A 169 -15.47 -13.35 -4.19
C ARG A 169 -14.56 -14.46 -3.69
N MET A 170 -15.13 -15.39 -2.93
CA MET A 170 -14.37 -16.47 -2.31
C MET A 170 -14.01 -17.57 -3.32
N ALA A 171 -13.10 -18.47 -2.90
CA ALA A 171 -12.87 -19.75 -3.55
C ALA A 171 -14.12 -20.66 -3.46
N SER A 172 -14.14 -21.76 -4.22
CA SER A 172 -15.34 -22.61 -4.38
C SER A 172 -15.66 -23.51 -3.17
N ASP A 173 -14.64 -23.81 -2.38
CA ASP A 173 -14.61 -24.54 -1.11
C ASP A 173 -15.03 -23.67 0.10
N VAL A 174 -14.97 -22.35 -0.04
CA VAL A 174 -15.42 -21.41 1.00
C VAL A 174 -16.94 -21.18 0.88
N THR A 175 -17.65 -21.77 1.81
CA THR A 175 -19.11 -21.70 1.98
C THR A 175 -19.50 -20.67 3.04
N LYS A 176 -20.81 -20.54 3.31
CA LYS A 176 -21.28 -19.72 4.43
C LYS A 176 -20.85 -20.29 5.78
N ASP A 177 -20.78 -21.62 5.87
CA ASP A 177 -20.78 -22.33 7.15
C ASP A 177 -19.35 -22.53 7.68
N ASN A 178 -18.35 -22.64 6.80
CA ASN A 178 -16.92 -22.61 7.13
C ASN A 178 -16.27 -21.21 6.97
N LEU A 179 -17.02 -20.15 6.62
CA LEU A 179 -16.44 -18.81 6.38
C LEU A 179 -15.60 -18.30 7.57
N SER A 180 -16.02 -18.58 8.80
CA SER A 180 -15.31 -18.19 10.02
C SER A 180 -13.93 -18.81 10.14
N GLU A 181 -13.69 -19.98 9.54
CA GLU A 181 -12.38 -20.65 9.54
C GLU A 181 -11.36 -19.89 8.68
N HIS A 182 -11.83 -19.21 7.62
CA HIS A 182 -11.01 -18.50 6.63
C HIS A 182 -10.80 -17.01 6.89
N ILE A 183 -11.40 -16.42 7.93
CA ILE A 183 -11.23 -15.00 8.29
C ILE A 183 -10.24 -14.86 9.46
N ALA A 184 -9.30 -13.91 9.35
CA ALA A 184 -8.32 -13.60 10.40
C ALA A 184 -7.47 -14.81 10.87
N CYS A 185 -7.19 -15.75 9.96
CA CYS A 185 -6.47 -16.99 10.27
C CYS A 185 -5.12 -16.73 10.95
N GLU A 186 -4.25 -15.92 10.36
CA GLU A 186 -2.90 -15.67 10.87
C GLU A 186 -2.90 -14.92 12.21
N LEU A 187 -3.82 -13.95 12.37
CA LEU A 187 -4.04 -13.25 13.64
C LEU A 187 -4.41 -14.23 14.78
N ARG A 188 -5.25 -15.23 14.49
CA ARG A 188 -5.67 -16.25 15.49
C ARG A 188 -4.67 -17.38 15.67
N GLN A 189 -3.90 -17.74 14.64
CA GLN A 189 -2.96 -18.87 14.64
C GLN A 189 -1.55 -18.51 15.15
N GLY A 190 -1.22 -17.22 15.25
CA GLY A 190 0.12 -16.74 15.65
C GLY A 190 0.44 -16.83 17.14
N ALA A 191 -0.48 -17.25 18.00
CA ALA A 191 -0.28 -17.29 19.45
C ALA A 191 0.78 -18.31 19.88
N GLY A 192 1.73 -17.90 20.74
CA GLY A 192 2.67 -18.79 21.42
C GLY A 192 3.93 -19.22 20.63
N GLN A 193 4.15 -18.72 19.41
CA GLN A 193 5.41 -18.91 18.68
C GLN A 193 6.27 -17.64 18.75
N PRO A 194 7.62 -17.72 18.94
CA PRO A 194 8.48 -16.55 18.96
C PRO A 194 8.31 -15.68 17.71
N GLY A 195 8.20 -14.36 17.91
CA GLY A 195 7.96 -13.39 16.86
C GLY A 195 9.00 -13.44 15.74
N ARG A 196 8.54 -13.48 14.50
CA ARG A 196 9.40 -13.36 13.32
C ARG A 196 9.67 -11.89 12.98
N ILE A 197 10.88 -11.58 12.55
CA ILE A 197 11.31 -10.27 12.07
C ILE A 197 11.05 -10.19 10.57
N ALA A 198 10.08 -9.37 10.18
CA ALA A 198 9.80 -9.00 8.80
C ALA A 198 10.57 -7.72 8.42
N LEU A 199 11.34 -7.77 7.34
CA LEU A 199 11.91 -6.57 6.71
C LEU A 199 10.87 -5.98 5.75
N VAL A 200 10.39 -4.76 6.02
CA VAL A 200 9.55 -3.99 5.10
C VAL A 200 10.41 -3.01 4.32
N LEU A 201 10.57 -3.26 3.02
CA LEU A 201 11.22 -2.35 2.07
C LEU A 201 10.18 -1.35 1.55
N GLY A 202 10.00 -0.25 2.29
CA GLY A 202 8.90 0.70 2.08
C GLY A 202 9.03 1.55 0.82
N ALA A 203 7.93 1.67 0.07
CA ALA A 203 7.87 2.43 -1.18
C ALA A 203 8.01 3.95 -1.01
N GLY A 204 8.45 4.63 -2.08
CA GLY A 204 8.69 6.08 -2.11
C GLY A 204 7.61 6.93 -2.78
N ASN A 205 6.52 6.35 -3.29
CA ASN A 205 5.58 7.01 -4.19
C ASN A 205 4.30 7.51 -3.50
N VAL A 206 3.78 6.77 -2.53
CA VAL A 206 2.59 7.10 -1.74
C VAL A 206 3.00 7.01 -0.26
N SER A 207 2.71 8.06 0.51
CA SER A 207 3.28 8.21 1.85
C SER A 207 2.66 7.25 2.87
N SER A 208 1.40 6.85 2.71
CA SER A 208 0.75 5.85 3.59
C SER A 208 1.31 4.44 3.44
N ILE A 209 1.88 4.06 2.28
CA ILE A 209 2.22 2.67 1.94
C ILE A 209 3.18 2.05 2.97
N PRO A 210 4.37 2.64 3.28
CA PRO A 210 5.27 2.02 4.25
C PRO A 210 4.63 1.82 5.62
N ALA A 211 3.68 2.69 6.01
CA ALA A 211 2.94 2.57 7.26
C ALA A 211 1.91 1.44 7.21
N THR A 212 1.10 1.34 6.15
CA THR A 212 0.16 0.21 6.00
C THR A 212 0.87 -1.13 5.90
N ASP A 213 2.02 -1.18 5.22
CA ASP A 213 2.81 -2.39 5.05
C ASP A 213 3.34 -2.92 6.40
N PHE A 214 3.93 -2.06 7.24
CA PHE A 214 4.38 -2.50 8.57
C PHE A 214 3.21 -2.79 9.51
N LEU A 215 2.11 -2.03 9.45
CA LEU A 215 0.94 -2.26 10.31
C LEU A 215 0.25 -3.59 9.97
N MET A 216 0.26 -3.99 8.70
CA MET A 216 -0.21 -5.30 8.25
C MET A 216 0.69 -6.41 8.79
N LYS A 217 2.01 -6.32 8.57
CA LYS A 217 2.98 -7.28 9.13
C LYS A 217 2.91 -7.39 10.65
N LEU A 218 2.81 -6.28 11.37
CA LEU A 218 2.75 -6.28 12.83
C LEU A 218 1.45 -6.90 13.35
N PHE A 219 0.30 -6.37 12.94
CA PHE A 219 -0.95 -6.74 13.59
C PHE A 219 -1.69 -7.90 12.93
N ALA A 220 -1.68 -8.03 11.60
CA ALA A 220 -2.38 -9.12 10.92
C ALA A 220 -1.55 -10.41 10.92
N GLU A 221 -0.23 -10.30 10.74
CA GLU A 221 0.67 -11.46 10.66
C GLU A 221 1.45 -11.74 11.96
N SER A 222 1.36 -10.90 12.99
CA SER A 222 2.15 -11.00 14.24
C SER A 222 3.67 -11.04 14.00
N ARG A 223 4.20 -10.01 13.31
CA ARG A 223 5.63 -9.84 13.04
C ARG A 223 6.22 -8.65 13.77
N LEU A 224 7.46 -8.80 14.24
CA LEU A 224 8.33 -7.65 14.50
C LEU A 224 8.72 -7.03 13.16
N VAL A 225 8.77 -5.71 13.05
CA VAL A 225 9.06 -5.06 11.77
C VAL A 225 10.34 -4.22 11.81
N LEU A 226 11.25 -4.53 10.89
CA LEU A 226 12.31 -3.63 10.46
C LEU A 226 11.82 -2.88 9.22
N LEU A 227 11.38 -1.62 9.38
CA LEU A 227 10.99 -0.75 8.27
C LEU A 227 12.22 -0.05 7.72
N LYS A 228 12.50 -0.26 6.44
CA LYS A 228 13.57 0.43 5.71
C LYS A 228 12.97 1.45 4.76
N LEU A 229 12.95 2.73 5.16
CA LEU A 229 12.32 3.80 4.38
C LEU A 229 13.07 4.09 3.08
N SER A 230 12.33 4.23 1.98
CA SER A 230 12.88 4.72 0.71
C SER A 230 13.50 6.11 0.91
N PRO A 231 14.73 6.38 0.41
CA PRO A 231 15.33 7.71 0.41
C PRO A 231 14.56 8.80 -0.34
N VAL A 232 13.38 8.50 -0.90
CA VAL A 232 12.44 9.50 -1.44
C VAL A 232 11.50 10.04 -0.36
N ASN A 233 11.21 9.22 0.67
CA ASN A 233 10.24 9.47 1.74
C ASN A 233 10.87 9.37 3.15
N ASP A 234 12.20 9.36 3.27
CA ASP A 234 12.92 9.33 4.55
C ASP A 234 12.63 10.54 5.43
N TYR A 235 12.26 11.68 4.85
CA TYR A 235 11.74 12.85 5.54
C TYR A 235 10.48 12.60 6.40
N LEU A 236 9.74 11.51 6.15
CA LEU A 236 8.60 11.10 6.99
C LEU A 236 9.01 10.35 8.26
N GLY A 237 10.28 9.96 8.38
CA GLY A 237 10.82 9.20 9.51
C GLY A 237 10.46 9.78 10.88
N PRO A 238 10.81 11.05 11.19
CA PRO A 238 10.47 11.68 12.47
C PRO A 238 8.96 11.80 12.74
N ILE A 239 8.14 11.84 11.68
CA ILE A 239 6.68 11.89 11.77
C ILE A 239 6.14 10.50 12.13
N PHE A 240 6.72 9.44 11.57
CA PHE A 240 6.39 8.05 11.91
C PHE A 240 6.90 7.70 13.32
N GLU A 241 8.07 8.17 13.71
CA GLU A 241 8.61 8.02 15.07
C GLU A 241 7.66 8.58 16.13
N GLN A 242 7.05 9.74 15.87
CA GLN A 242 6.01 10.32 16.72
C GLN A 242 4.68 9.56 16.63
N ALA A 243 4.16 9.31 15.42
CA ALA A 243 2.86 8.69 15.20
C ALA A 243 2.76 7.26 15.77
N PHE A 244 3.87 6.52 15.73
CA PHE A 244 3.97 5.12 16.11
C PHE A 244 4.88 4.89 17.33
N ALA A 245 5.12 5.95 18.11
CA ALA A 245 5.91 5.89 19.33
C ALA A 245 5.53 4.74 20.29
N PRO A 246 4.25 4.33 20.46
CA PRO A 246 3.88 3.18 21.30
C PRO A 246 4.55 1.87 20.85
N ILE A 247 4.50 1.51 19.57
CA ILE A 247 5.07 0.26 19.04
C ILE A 247 6.60 0.32 18.87
N LEU A 248 7.15 1.53 18.71
CA LEU A 248 8.61 1.75 18.79
C LEU A 248 9.11 1.51 20.21
N ARG A 249 8.49 2.11 21.24
CA ARG A 249 8.85 1.88 22.65
C ARG A 249 8.66 0.41 23.06
N ALA A 250 7.62 -0.25 22.58
CA ALA A 250 7.38 -1.68 22.84
C ALA A 250 8.36 -2.63 22.13
N GLY A 251 9.27 -2.13 21.27
CA GLY A 251 10.26 -2.95 20.58
C GLY A 251 9.74 -3.68 19.33
N TYR A 252 8.54 -3.36 18.85
CA TYR A 252 7.88 -4.07 17.76
C TYR A 252 8.14 -3.49 16.36
N LEU A 253 8.55 -2.22 16.30
CA LEU A 253 8.96 -1.53 15.08
C LEU A 253 10.36 -0.94 15.25
N ARG A 254 11.20 -1.02 14.22
CA ARG A 254 12.39 -0.18 14.07
C ARG A 254 12.44 0.40 12.67
N ILE A 255 12.83 1.67 12.57
CA ILE A 255 12.93 2.41 11.30
C ILE A 255 14.40 2.62 10.98
N ILE A 256 14.83 2.27 9.76
CA ILE A 256 16.19 2.49 9.27
C ILE A 256 16.18 3.25 7.94
N TYR A 257 17.22 4.06 7.75
CA TYR A 257 17.38 4.98 6.63
C TYR A 257 18.58 4.58 5.77
N GLY A 258 18.43 4.49 4.46
CA GLY A 258 19.56 4.17 3.57
C GLY A 258 19.19 3.78 2.15
N GLY A 259 20.21 3.53 1.33
CA GLY A 259 20.09 3.20 -0.10
C GLY A 259 19.54 1.80 -0.40
N ALA A 260 19.80 1.33 -1.63
CA ALA A 260 19.52 -0.05 -2.02
C ALA A 260 20.39 -1.04 -1.24
N ASP A 261 21.66 -0.71 -1.03
CA ASP A 261 22.66 -1.63 -0.45
C ASP A 261 22.37 -1.94 1.02
N LEU A 262 21.85 -0.97 1.79
CA LEU A 262 21.38 -1.24 3.16
C LEU A 262 20.14 -2.15 3.18
N GLY A 263 19.21 -1.95 2.24
CA GLY A 263 18.02 -2.82 2.10
C GLY A 263 18.39 -4.24 1.69
N GLU A 264 19.40 -4.39 0.83
CA GLU A 264 19.95 -5.69 0.44
C GLU A 264 20.69 -6.36 1.60
N ARG A 265 21.55 -5.64 2.33
CA ARG A 265 22.19 -6.15 3.56
C ARG A 265 21.16 -6.63 4.58
N ALA A 266 20.11 -5.85 4.85
CA ALA A 266 19.04 -6.25 5.75
C ALA A 266 18.27 -7.49 5.24
N ALA A 267 18.00 -7.60 3.93
CA ALA A 267 17.30 -8.74 3.36
C ALA A 267 18.08 -10.06 3.53
N PHE A 268 19.42 -10.00 3.49
CA PHE A 268 20.29 -11.16 3.64
C PHE A 268 20.81 -11.40 5.09
N ASP A 269 20.61 -10.47 6.04
CA ASP A 269 21.00 -10.66 7.46
C ASP A 269 20.28 -11.86 8.08
N ALA A 270 21.01 -12.79 8.71
CA ALA A 270 20.48 -14.05 9.22
C ALA A 270 19.35 -13.90 10.27
N ARG A 271 19.19 -12.72 10.87
CA ARG A 271 18.18 -12.45 11.91
C ARG A 271 16.81 -12.07 11.34
N VAL A 272 16.75 -11.59 10.10
CA VAL A 272 15.50 -11.28 9.38
C VAL A 272 14.91 -12.58 8.85
N ASP A 273 13.67 -12.90 9.21
CA ASP A 273 13.03 -14.17 8.87
C ASP A 273 12.30 -14.12 7.52
N GLU A 274 11.72 -12.97 7.17
CA GLU A 274 10.95 -12.77 5.93
C GLU A 274 11.09 -11.33 5.38
N VAL A 275 10.72 -11.15 4.11
CA VAL A 275 10.80 -9.85 3.42
C VAL A 275 9.43 -9.45 2.83
N HIS A 276 9.06 -8.19 2.98
CA HIS A 276 7.98 -7.55 2.26
C HIS A 276 8.55 -6.40 1.42
N LEU A 277 8.31 -6.43 0.12
CA LEU A 277 8.79 -5.42 -0.82
C LEU A 277 7.64 -4.72 -1.51
N THR A 278 7.48 -3.42 -1.27
CA THR A 278 6.62 -2.58 -2.10
C THR A 278 7.49 -1.70 -3.00
N GLY A 279 7.48 -1.96 -4.31
CA GLY A 279 8.46 -1.33 -5.20
C GLY A 279 8.47 -1.81 -6.65
N SER A 280 9.66 -1.82 -7.25
CA SER A 280 9.83 -2.17 -8.67
C SER A 280 10.04 -3.67 -8.86
N ALA A 281 9.51 -4.21 -9.96
CA ALA A 281 9.81 -5.59 -10.35
C ALA A 281 11.33 -5.82 -10.46
N THR A 282 12.09 -4.87 -10.99
CA THR A 282 13.57 -4.93 -11.04
C THR A 282 14.23 -5.11 -9.66
N THR A 283 13.65 -4.51 -8.60
CA THR A 283 14.12 -4.70 -7.22
C THR A 283 13.85 -6.11 -6.73
N HIS A 284 12.66 -6.66 -7.00
CA HIS A 284 12.31 -8.04 -6.71
C HIS A 284 13.25 -9.00 -7.46
N GLU A 285 13.46 -8.80 -8.75
CA GLU A 285 14.38 -9.59 -9.58
C GLU A 285 15.81 -9.62 -9.02
N ARG A 286 16.36 -8.46 -8.61
CA ARG A 286 17.71 -8.36 -8.02
C ARG A 286 17.83 -9.13 -6.70
N LEU A 287 16.83 -9.03 -5.83
CA LEU A 287 16.84 -9.71 -4.52
C LEU A 287 16.62 -11.23 -4.67
N VAL A 288 15.57 -11.63 -5.37
CA VAL A 288 15.15 -13.04 -5.46
C VAL A 288 16.00 -13.84 -6.43
N TRP A 289 16.46 -13.25 -7.53
CA TRP A 289 17.12 -14.00 -8.62
C TRP A 289 18.54 -13.50 -8.95
N GLY A 290 18.98 -12.36 -8.43
CA GLY A 290 20.33 -11.81 -8.66
C GLY A 290 20.40 -10.65 -9.64
N SER A 291 21.53 -9.96 -9.64
CA SER A 291 21.74 -8.73 -10.43
C SER A 291 22.03 -8.99 -11.90
N ASP A 292 22.70 -10.11 -12.23
CA ASP A 292 23.00 -10.49 -13.62
C ASP A 292 21.81 -11.18 -14.30
N ALA A 293 21.64 -10.95 -15.60
CA ALA A 293 20.53 -11.53 -16.37
C ALA A 293 20.68 -13.05 -16.58
N SER A 294 21.91 -13.54 -16.78
CA SER A 294 22.21 -14.96 -17.00
C SER A 294 22.09 -15.73 -15.68
N GLU A 295 22.59 -15.15 -14.58
CA GLU A 295 22.38 -15.65 -13.22
C GLU A 295 20.88 -15.80 -12.91
N ARG A 296 20.07 -14.76 -13.17
CA ARG A 296 18.61 -14.83 -12.97
C ARG A 296 17.98 -15.97 -13.76
N GLN A 297 18.33 -16.10 -15.04
CA GLN A 297 17.77 -17.15 -15.90
C GLN A 297 18.14 -18.55 -15.40
N ASN A 298 19.40 -18.76 -15.00
CA ASN A 298 19.88 -20.03 -14.46
C ASN A 298 19.17 -20.36 -13.14
N ARG A 299 19.18 -19.45 -12.15
CA ARG A 299 18.51 -19.66 -10.86
C ARG A 299 17.01 -19.96 -11.00
N ARG A 300 16.32 -19.29 -11.93
CA ARG A 300 14.89 -19.53 -12.23
C ARG A 300 14.65 -20.92 -12.81
N ARG A 301 15.44 -21.31 -13.81
CA ARG A 301 15.35 -22.64 -14.44
C ARG A 301 15.64 -23.75 -13.42
N ASP A 302 16.63 -23.53 -12.56
CA ASP A 302 17.14 -24.53 -11.62
C ASP A 302 16.39 -24.52 -10.28
N GLY A 303 15.38 -23.65 -10.11
CA GLY A 303 14.55 -23.56 -8.89
C GLY A 303 15.29 -23.03 -7.65
N ARG A 304 16.39 -22.30 -7.82
CA ARG A 304 17.34 -21.91 -6.76
C ARG A 304 17.40 -20.39 -6.57
N PRO A 305 16.38 -19.77 -5.93
CA PRO A 305 16.41 -18.33 -5.67
C PRO A 305 17.64 -17.93 -4.84
N ARG A 306 18.10 -16.70 -5.04
CA ARG A 306 19.18 -16.08 -4.27
C ARG A 306 18.71 -15.75 -2.84
N LEU A 307 17.53 -15.16 -2.71
CA LEU A 307 16.85 -14.99 -1.43
C LEU A 307 16.09 -16.27 -1.10
N ALA A 308 16.61 -17.07 -0.17
CA ALA A 308 15.97 -18.29 0.30
C ALA A 308 14.81 -18.06 1.29
N LYS A 309 14.65 -16.83 1.77
CA LYS A 309 13.61 -16.44 2.74
C LYS A 309 12.26 -16.21 2.06
N PRO A 310 11.13 -16.42 2.75
CA PRO A 310 9.82 -16.00 2.27
C PRO A 310 9.82 -14.52 1.89
N ILE A 311 9.29 -14.21 0.71
CA ILE A 311 9.13 -12.84 0.23
C ILE A 311 7.72 -12.61 -0.30
N THR A 312 7.10 -11.52 0.15
CA THR A 312 5.87 -10.95 -0.41
C THR A 312 6.25 -9.69 -1.20
N SER A 313 5.52 -9.37 -2.28
CA SER A 313 5.90 -8.26 -3.16
C SER A 313 4.72 -7.56 -3.82
N GLU A 314 4.52 -6.29 -3.46
CA GLU A 314 3.60 -5.37 -4.11
C GLU A 314 4.35 -4.57 -5.19
N LEU A 315 4.07 -4.89 -6.46
CA LEU A 315 4.84 -4.42 -7.61
C LEU A 315 4.03 -3.50 -8.52
N GLY A 316 4.72 -2.70 -9.34
CA GLY A 316 4.08 -1.86 -10.35
C GLY A 316 3.37 -2.64 -11.46
N ASN A 317 2.22 -2.15 -11.92
CA ASN A 317 1.41 -2.75 -12.97
C ASN A 317 1.29 -1.84 -14.22
N VAL A 318 0.77 -2.41 -15.31
CA VAL A 318 0.24 -1.69 -16.48
C VAL A 318 -1.28 -1.82 -16.46
N SER A 319 -1.96 -1.04 -15.61
CA SER A 319 -3.41 -1.16 -15.40
C SER A 319 -4.22 -0.78 -16.65
N PRO A 320 -5.11 -1.66 -17.15
CA PRO A 320 -6.03 -1.34 -18.23
C PRO A 320 -7.32 -0.70 -17.71
N TRP A 321 -7.80 0.33 -18.41
CA TRP A 321 -9.15 0.89 -18.27
C TRP A 321 -9.98 0.48 -19.48
N ILE A 322 -10.99 -0.38 -19.27
CA ILE A 322 -11.83 -0.93 -20.34
C ILE A 322 -13.15 -0.15 -20.39
N VAL A 323 -13.40 0.53 -21.51
CA VAL A 323 -14.70 1.17 -21.78
C VAL A 323 -15.59 0.18 -22.52
N VAL A 324 -16.62 -0.29 -21.82
CA VAL A 324 -17.68 -1.13 -22.40
C VAL A 324 -18.49 -0.29 -23.38
N PRO A 325 -18.77 -0.74 -24.62
CA PRO A 325 -19.57 0.02 -25.56
C PRO A 325 -21.04 0.08 -25.11
N GLY A 326 -21.64 1.26 -25.24
CA GLY A 326 -23.04 1.52 -24.91
C GLY A 326 -23.52 2.86 -25.48
N ASN A 327 -24.79 3.19 -25.28
CA ASN A 327 -25.34 4.50 -25.60
C ASN A 327 -25.37 5.38 -24.34
N TYR A 328 -24.25 6.07 -24.08
CA TYR A 328 -24.08 6.92 -22.92
C TYR A 328 -24.62 8.33 -23.19
N SER A 329 -25.22 8.96 -22.18
CA SER A 329 -25.51 10.39 -22.24
C SER A 329 -24.23 11.22 -22.16
N ASP A 330 -24.28 12.47 -22.62
CA ASP A 330 -23.18 13.43 -22.56
C ASP A 330 -22.58 13.57 -21.15
N ARG A 331 -23.46 13.58 -20.13
CA ARG A 331 -23.07 13.63 -18.72
C ARG A 331 -22.30 12.37 -18.30
N GLN A 332 -22.73 11.20 -18.74
CA GLN A 332 -22.04 9.94 -18.46
C GLN A 332 -20.69 9.86 -19.19
N LEU A 333 -20.61 10.28 -20.45
CA LEU A 333 -19.34 10.35 -21.20
C LEU A 333 -18.34 11.28 -20.51
N ARG A 334 -18.78 12.47 -20.07
CA ARG A 334 -17.93 13.43 -19.35
C ARG A 334 -17.47 12.87 -18.01
N PHE A 335 -18.37 12.29 -17.22
CA PHE A 335 -18.04 11.64 -15.95
C PHE A 335 -16.99 10.53 -16.13
N GLN A 336 -17.14 9.67 -17.15
CA GLN A 336 -16.15 8.63 -17.44
C GLN A 336 -14.80 9.21 -17.90
N ALA A 337 -14.81 10.29 -18.68
CA ALA A 337 -13.59 10.97 -19.11
C ALA A 337 -12.84 11.61 -17.93
N GLU A 338 -13.57 12.20 -16.97
CA GLU A 338 -13.02 12.77 -15.75
C GLU A 338 -12.41 11.72 -14.82
N ASN A 339 -13.10 10.59 -14.60
CA ASN A 339 -12.57 9.48 -13.80
C ASN A 339 -11.32 8.87 -14.43
N LEU A 340 -11.33 8.66 -15.75
CA LEU A 340 -10.16 8.17 -16.48
C LEU A 340 -9.00 9.15 -16.37
N ALA A 341 -9.21 10.44 -16.65
CA ALA A 341 -8.17 11.46 -16.54
C ALA A 341 -7.59 11.52 -15.11
N ALA A 342 -8.44 11.53 -14.08
CA ALA A 342 -8.02 11.50 -12.68
C ALA A 342 -7.15 10.27 -12.36
N SER A 343 -7.53 9.08 -12.84
CA SER A 343 -6.77 7.83 -12.64
C SER A 343 -5.38 7.81 -13.32
N VAL A 344 -5.13 8.74 -14.25
CA VAL A 344 -3.84 8.95 -14.91
C VAL A 344 -3.01 10.03 -14.20
N VAL A 345 -3.61 11.16 -13.81
CA VAL A 345 -2.88 12.34 -13.32
C VAL A 345 -2.73 12.42 -11.80
N ASN A 346 -3.52 11.68 -11.02
CA ASN A 346 -3.40 11.64 -9.56
C ASN A 346 -1.99 11.19 -9.15
N ASN A 347 -1.41 11.87 -8.15
CA ASN A 347 -0.03 11.71 -7.71
C ASN A 347 0.97 11.79 -8.89
N ALA A 348 0.68 12.62 -9.91
CA ALA A 348 1.40 12.72 -11.17
C ALA A 348 1.61 11.38 -11.91
N GLY A 349 0.71 10.41 -11.70
CA GLY A 349 0.78 9.07 -12.30
C GLY A 349 1.70 8.09 -11.58
N PHE A 350 2.31 8.48 -10.44
CA PHE A 350 3.23 7.64 -9.65
C PHE A 350 2.54 6.58 -8.77
N ASN A 351 1.26 6.28 -9.00
CA ASN A 351 0.58 5.18 -8.31
C ASN A 351 0.84 3.84 -9.03
N CYS A 352 1.04 2.76 -8.28
CA CYS A 352 1.20 1.39 -8.81
C CYS A 352 -0.01 0.92 -9.62
N VAL A 353 -1.21 1.39 -9.24
CA VAL A 353 -2.51 1.09 -9.89
C VAL A 353 -2.91 2.09 -10.98
N ALA A 354 -2.14 3.16 -11.22
CA ALA A 354 -2.50 4.21 -12.19
C ALA A 354 -2.85 3.63 -13.57
N THR A 355 -3.85 4.21 -14.24
CA THR A 355 -4.25 3.77 -15.59
C THR A 355 -3.11 3.99 -16.58
N ARG A 356 -2.71 2.93 -17.30
CA ARG A 356 -1.64 2.98 -18.32
C ARG A 356 -2.10 2.58 -19.72
N VAL A 357 -3.23 1.89 -19.86
CA VAL A 357 -3.78 1.46 -21.16
C VAL A 357 -5.28 1.74 -21.20
N LEU A 358 -5.76 2.46 -22.21
CA LEU A 358 -7.19 2.61 -22.49
C LEU A 358 -7.62 1.61 -23.56
N ILE A 359 -8.59 0.75 -23.24
CA ILE A 359 -9.18 -0.24 -24.15
C ILE A 359 -10.58 0.23 -24.53
N THR A 360 -10.83 0.40 -25.83
CA THR A 360 -12.12 0.80 -26.41
C THR A 360 -12.53 -0.15 -27.53
N TRP A 361 -13.82 -0.38 -27.72
CA TRP A 361 -14.32 -1.16 -28.85
C TRP A 361 -14.26 -0.36 -30.15
N ARG A 362 -13.68 -0.94 -31.21
CA ARG A 362 -13.44 -0.29 -32.51
C ARG A 362 -14.70 0.33 -33.14
N HIS A 363 -15.85 -0.33 -32.99
CA HIS A 363 -17.11 0.07 -33.62
C HIS A 363 -18.09 0.77 -32.67
N TRP A 364 -17.62 1.23 -31.50
CA TRP A 364 -18.46 1.99 -30.57
C TRP A 364 -18.77 3.38 -31.16
N PRO A 365 -20.03 3.73 -31.45
CA PRO A 365 -20.35 4.97 -32.17
C PRO A 365 -19.89 6.25 -31.46
N GLN A 366 -19.78 6.22 -30.13
CA GLN A 366 -19.37 7.37 -29.32
C GLN A 366 -17.86 7.41 -29.05
N ARG A 367 -17.05 6.47 -29.59
CA ARG A 367 -15.61 6.34 -29.31
C ARG A 367 -14.83 7.64 -29.51
N GLU A 368 -14.91 8.22 -30.70
CA GLU A 368 -14.13 9.44 -31.03
C GLU A 368 -14.56 10.63 -30.17
N ARG A 369 -15.84 10.70 -29.80
CA ARG A 369 -16.37 11.72 -28.90
C ARG A 369 -15.82 11.56 -27.48
N PHE A 370 -15.78 10.32 -26.97
CA PHE A 370 -15.21 10.01 -25.67
C PHE A 370 -13.71 10.33 -25.60
N LEU A 371 -12.93 9.96 -26.63
CA LEU A 371 -11.51 10.26 -26.67
C LEU A 371 -11.23 11.78 -26.66
N ARG A 372 -11.99 12.57 -27.43
CA ARG A 372 -11.90 14.05 -27.39
C ARG A 372 -12.26 14.64 -26.02
N LEU A 373 -13.22 14.04 -25.30
CA LEU A 373 -13.55 14.47 -23.94
C LEU A 373 -12.40 14.16 -22.96
N VAL A 374 -11.76 12.99 -23.07
CA VAL A 374 -10.57 12.64 -22.26
C VAL A 374 -9.42 13.63 -22.52
N GLU A 375 -9.12 13.92 -23.79
CA GLU A 375 -8.09 14.91 -24.15
C GLU A 375 -8.40 16.32 -23.62
N ALA A 376 -9.66 16.75 -23.69
CA ALA A 376 -10.09 18.05 -23.17
C ALA A 376 -9.92 18.13 -21.65
N VAL A 377 -10.36 17.12 -20.89
CA VAL A 377 -10.22 17.10 -19.42
C VAL A 377 -8.76 17.01 -18.99
N LEU A 378 -7.93 16.23 -19.68
CA LEU A 378 -6.48 16.19 -19.42
C LEU A 378 -5.84 17.56 -19.65
N ARG A 379 -6.20 18.27 -20.73
CA ARG A 379 -5.69 19.62 -21.02
C ARG A 379 -6.15 20.66 -20.01
N GLU A 380 -7.40 20.58 -19.55
CA GLU A 380 -7.97 21.47 -18.54
C GLU A 380 -7.29 21.29 -17.17
N ARG A 381 -7.11 20.04 -16.73
CA ARG A 381 -6.60 19.72 -15.39
C ARG A 381 -5.07 19.70 -15.30
N PHE A 382 -4.34 19.65 -16.41
CA PHE A 382 -2.86 19.57 -16.43
C PHE A 382 -2.22 20.90 -16.88
N ARG A 383 -2.07 21.85 -15.94
CA ARG A 383 -1.09 22.95 -16.09
C ARG A 383 0.30 22.46 -15.64
N PRO A 384 1.39 22.74 -16.38
CA PRO A 384 2.68 22.05 -16.26
C PRO A 384 3.56 22.48 -15.06
N GLU A 385 2.96 22.92 -13.96
CA GLU A 385 3.67 23.34 -12.74
C GLU A 385 4.04 22.17 -11.80
N ARG A 386 3.42 21.00 -11.98
CA ARG A 386 3.70 19.78 -11.20
C ARG A 386 5.07 19.17 -11.60
N ARG A 387 6.15 19.49 -10.87
CA ARG A 387 7.49 18.83 -10.97
C ARG A 387 7.76 17.94 -9.76
N THR A 388 8.18 16.70 -9.96
CA THR A 388 8.28 15.69 -8.88
C THR A 388 9.69 15.53 -8.28
N ILE A 389 9.80 14.76 -7.18
CA ILE A 389 11.08 14.42 -6.54
C ILE A 389 11.93 13.51 -7.44
N GLN A 390 11.30 12.56 -8.15
CA GLN A 390 11.97 11.61 -9.03
C GLN A 390 12.74 12.31 -10.16
N ASP A 391 12.20 13.42 -10.67
CA ASP A 391 12.82 14.24 -11.72
C ASP A 391 14.14 14.88 -11.28
N ARG A 392 14.35 15.09 -9.97
CA ARG A 392 15.55 15.76 -9.45
C ARG A 392 16.79 14.87 -9.37
N ARG A 393 16.65 13.59 -8.95
CA ARG A 393 17.83 12.72 -8.73
C ARG A 393 18.50 12.23 -10.02
N ASN A 394 17.81 12.26 -11.16
CA ASN A 394 18.34 11.76 -12.43
C ASN A 394 19.00 12.84 -13.32
N GLY A 395 19.12 14.09 -12.86
CA GLY A 395 19.97 15.12 -13.52
C GLY A 395 19.70 15.39 -15.01
N PHE A 396 18.49 15.14 -15.51
CA PHE A 396 18.21 15.23 -16.95
C PHE A 396 18.11 16.68 -17.44
N ALA A 397 19.24 17.24 -17.88
CA ALA A 397 19.33 18.47 -18.69
C ALA A 397 18.89 18.26 -20.16
N ARG A 398 18.18 17.18 -20.45
CA ARG A 398 17.48 16.90 -21.72
C ARG A 398 16.01 16.59 -21.40
N PRO A 399 15.05 16.95 -22.27
CA PRO A 399 13.63 16.70 -22.05
C PRO A 399 13.39 15.26 -21.57
N SER A 400 12.90 15.13 -20.33
CA SER A 400 12.80 13.84 -19.65
C SER A 400 11.79 12.92 -20.33
N ALA A 401 11.67 11.68 -19.84
CA ALA A 401 10.58 10.80 -20.25
C ALA A 401 9.19 11.44 -20.05
N ILE A 402 9.03 12.43 -19.16
CA ILE A 402 7.79 13.19 -18.99
C ILE A 402 7.55 14.14 -20.17
N SER A 403 8.56 14.86 -20.65
CA SER A 403 8.42 15.66 -21.88
C SER A 403 8.14 14.76 -23.09
N ARG A 404 8.75 13.57 -23.18
CA ARG A 404 8.42 12.59 -24.23
C ARG A 404 7.06 11.93 -24.06
N ALA A 405 6.57 11.70 -22.83
CA ALA A 405 5.24 11.15 -22.58
C ALA A 405 4.14 12.20 -22.84
N ALA A 406 4.35 13.44 -22.41
CA ALA A 406 3.50 14.58 -22.78
C ALA A 406 3.49 14.78 -24.31
N SER A 407 4.66 14.75 -24.96
CA SER A 407 4.75 14.80 -26.43
C SER A 407 4.19 13.57 -27.14
N ALA A 408 4.18 12.39 -26.51
CA ALA A 408 3.56 11.18 -27.06
C ALA A 408 2.04 11.23 -26.93
N ILE A 409 1.50 11.72 -25.80
CA ILE A 409 0.08 12.02 -25.61
C ILE A 409 -0.36 13.12 -26.60
N TRP A 410 0.49 14.13 -26.82
CA TRP A 410 0.27 15.20 -27.81
C TRP A 410 0.35 14.69 -29.27
N ALA A 411 1.29 13.79 -29.59
CA ALA A 411 1.39 13.14 -30.90
C ALA A 411 0.23 12.18 -31.17
N PHE A 412 -0.32 11.53 -30.13
CA PHE A 412 -1.53 10.71 -30.22
C PHE A 412 -2.72 11.53 -30.73
N SER A 413 -2.88 12.77 -30.24
CA SER A 413 -3.90 13.72 -30.71
C SER A 413 -3.76 14.19 -32.17
N ARG A 414 -2.63 13.86 -32.84
CA ARG A 414 -2.40 14.14 -34.27
C ARG A 414 -2.38 12.90 -35.16
N GLY A 415 -2.70 11.71 -34.62
CA GLY A 415 -2.84 10.49 -35.42
C GLY A 415 -1.56 9.98 -36.08
N HIS A 416 -0.38 10.27 -35.52
CA HIS A 416 0.89 9.72 -36.02
C HIS A 416 1.37 8.54 -35.17
N CYS A 417 1.33 7.34 -35.76
CA CYS A 417 1.91 6.15 -35.17
C CYS A 417 3.44 6.20 -35.20
N PHE A 418 4.09 6.38 -34.05
CA PHE A 418 5.51 6.05 -33.92
C PHE A 418 5.70 4.53 -33.86
N ALA A 419 6.15 3.94 -34.97
CA ALA A 419 6.77 2.63 -34.95
C ALA A 419 8.19 2.76 -34.37
N THR A 420 8.41 2.32 -33.13
CA THR A 420 9.77 2.19 -32.60
C THR A 420 10.47 1.02 -33.29
N SER A 421 11.45 1.34 -34.13
CA SER A 421 12.23 0.38 -34.92
C SER A 421 13.18 -0.44 -34.03
N THR A 422 12.74 -1.64 -33.64
CA THR A 422 13.63 -2.73 -33.21
C THR A 422 13.43 -3.95 -34.14
N PRO A 423 14.30 -4.14 -35.15
CA PRO A 423 14.12 -5.18 -36.15
C PRO A 423 14.62 -6.54 -35.66
N THR A 424 13.85 -7.23 -34.80
CA THR A 424 14.11 -8.65 -34.46
C THR A 424 12.88 -9.46 -34.02
N ALA A 425 11.69 -8.87 -33.84
CA ALA A 425 10.51 -9.56 -33.29
C ALA A 425 9.34 -9.76 -34.28
N ARG A 426 9.62 -9.83 -35.59
CA ARG A 426 8.60 -10.10 -36.64
C ARG A 426 8.92 -11.37 -37.47
N ARG A 427 8.94 -12.55 -36.84
CA ARG A 427 8.89 -13.88 -37.51
C ARG A 427 8.70 -15.03 -36.49
N SER A 428 7.52 -15.15 -35.89
CA SER A 428 7.13 -16.38 -35.14
C SER A 428 5.64 -16.54 -34.81
N PHE A 429 4.80 -15.51 -34.96
CA PHE A 429 3.36 -15.58 -34.62
C PHE A 429 2.43 -15.45 -35.84
N CYS A 430 2.62 -16.32 -36.85
CA CYS A 430 1.67 -16.42 -37.97
C CYS A 430 1.59 -17.83 -38.61
N SER A 431 1.43 -18.88 -37.80
CA SER A 431 0.85 -20.14 -38.27
C SER A 431 0.19 -20.93 -37.12
N LYS A 432 -1.15 -20.96 -37.12
CA LYS A 432 -2.09 -21.94 -36.53
C LYS A 432 -3.45 -21.29 -36.29
N ARG A 433 -4.16 -20.98 -37.39
CA ARG A 433 -5.62 -20.93 -37.36
C ARG A 433 -6.12 -22.36 -37.17
N ARG A 434 -6.84 -22.66 -36.08
CA ARG A 434 -7.81 -23.76 -36.00
C ARG A 434 -8.81 -23.50 -34.86
N SER A 435 -10.05 -23.23 -35.25
CA SER A 435 -11.31 -23.59 -34.57
C SER A 435 -11.36 -23.62 -33.03
N CYS A 436 -12.07 -22.66 -32.43
CA CYS A 436 -12.66 -22.80 -31.10
C CYS A 436 -14.17 -22.44 -31.18
N PRO A 437 -15.11 -23.39 -30.96
CA PRO A 437 -16.53 -23.19 -31.21
C PRO A 437 -17.32 -22.91 -29.93
N PHE A 438 -17.39 -21.66 -29.51
CA PHE A 438 -18.44 -21.14 -28.61
C PHE A 438 -18.98 -19.84 -29.18
N TRP A 439 -20.24 -19.49 -28.87
CA TRP A 439 -21.08 -18.49 -29.56
C TRP A 439 -21.70 -18.94 -30.90
N ARG A 440 -22.58 -19.95 -30.83
CA ARG A 440 -23.79 -19.93 -31.69
C ARG A 440 -24.90 -19.15 -30.99
N LYS A 441 -25.67 -18.41 -31.78
CA LYS A 441 -26.74 -17.50 -31.36
C LYS A 441 -27.99 -18.27 -30.93
N SER A 442 -28.74 -17.73 -29.98
CA SER A 442 -30.21 -17.75 -30.05
C SER A 442 -30.69 -16.43 -30.65
N ARG A 443 -31.63 -16.53 -31.59
CA ARG A 443 -32.67 -15.53 -31.82
C ARG A 443 -33.88 -15.93 -31.00
#